data_AF-A0AAV6P7W0-F1
#
_entry.id   AF-A0AAV6P7W0-F1
#
_cell.length_a   1.000
_cell.length_b   1.000
_cell.length_c   1.000
_cell.angle_alpha   90.00
_cell.angle_beta   90.00
_cell.angle_gamma   90.00
#
_symmetry.space_group_name_H-M   'P 1'
#
loop_
_entity.id
_entity.type
_entity.pdbx_description
1 polymer ?
#
loop_
_entity_poly.entity_id
_entity_poly.type
_entity_poly.pdbx_seq_one_letter_code
_entity_poly.pdbx_strand_id
1 'polypeptide(L)'
;MSGVWVFRSNGVMRLVENSQAGGSTGTGADYSSGGGGRKKVLVHLPSGQPVCSYGFLEKILEGLGWERYYEGDPDLFQFHKLSSIDLISLPMEFSKFNSVYMYDLVVKNPNVFHVREP
;
A
#
# COMPACT_ATOMS: atom_id res chain seq x y z
N MET A 1 -11.11 -2.74 17.58
CA MET A 1 -11.54 -1.44 17.03
C MET A 1 -12.41 -0.70 18.03
N SER A 2 -11.84 -0.05 19.06
CA SER A 2 -12.63 0.80 19.97
C SER A 2 -11.90 2.11 20.23
N GLY A 3 -12.28 3.15 19.48
CA GLY A 3 -11.85 4.53 19.72
C GLY A 3 -13.01 5.46 19.39
N VAL A 4 -13.18 6.50 20.20
CA VAL A 4 -14.23 7.51 19.98
C VAL A 4 -13.58 8.70 19.28
N TRP A 5 -14.14 9.09 18.14
CA TRP A 5 -13.76 10.33 17.48
C TRP A 5 -14.31 11.51 18.28
N VAL A 6 -13.42 12.39 18.73
CA VAL A 6 -13.81 13.59 19.47
C VAL A 6 -13.47 14.82 18.63
N PHE A 7 -14.49 15.64 18.39
CA PHE A 7 -14.32 16.95 17.78
C PHE A 7 -13.99 17.98 18.84
N ARG A 8 -12.86 18.66 18.69
CA ARG A 8 -12.49 19.79 19.55
C ARG A 8 -13.05 21.08 18.98
N SER A 9 -13.36 22.03 19.87
CA SER A 9 -13.95 23.34 19.51
C SER A 9 -13.07 24.21 18.60
N ASN A 10 -11.80 23.84 18.40
CA ASN A 10 -10.89 24.48 17.45
C ASN A 10 -10.92 23.85 16.04
N GLY A 11 -11.91 23.00 15.75
CA GLY A 11 -12.11 22.41 14.42
C GLY A 11 -11.29 21.16 14.13
N VAL A 12 -10.47 20.69 15.07
CA VAL A 12 -9.62 19.51 14.87
C VAL A 12 -10.31 18.24 15.41
N MET A 13 -10.47 17.24 14.54
CA MET A 13 -10.88 15.89 14.92
C MET A 13 -9.68 15.13 15.50
N ARG A 14 -9.85 14.56 16.69
CA ARG A 14 -8.85 13.66 17.29
C ARG A 14 -9.52 12.34 17.68
N LEU A 15 -8.96 11.23 17.21
CA LEU A 15 -9.33 9.91 17.70
C LEU A 15 -8.75 9.71 19.11
N VAL A 16 -9.61 9.43 20.08
CA VAL A 16 -9.21 9.08 21.44
C VAL A 16 -9.39 7.57 21.60
N GLU A 17 -8.27 6.89 21.82
CA GLU A 17 -8.26 5.45 22.03
C GLU A 17 -8.44 5.15 23.53
N ASN A 18 -9.36 4.24 23.85
CA ASN A 18 -9.63 3.87 25.24
C ASN A 18 -8.51 2.96 25.74
N SER A 19 -7.70 3.45 26.67
CA SER A 19 -6.55 2.71 27.19
C SER A 19 -7.01 1.60 28.14
N GLN A 20 -7.17 0.39 27.63
CA GLN A 20 -7.02 -0.83 28.42
C GLN A 20 -5.98 -1.74 27.77
N ALA A 21 -4.94 -2.00 28.58
CA ALA A 21 -3.87 -3.00 28.44
C ALA A 21 -2.63 -2.66 27.58
N GLY A 22 -1.58 -2.17 28.28
CA GLY A 22 -0.14 -2.47 28.10
C GLY A 22 0.52 -2.04 26.79
N GLY A 23 1.47 -1.11 26.71
CA GLY A 23 2.56 -0.84 27.63
C GLY A 23 3.88 -1.00 26.87
N SER A 24 4.40 0.08 26.28
CA SER A 24 5.83 0.44 26.25
C SER A 24 6.09 1.66 25.34
N THR A 25 6.69 2.64 25.99
CA THR A 25 7.38 3.85 25.53
C THR A 25 7.90 3.87 24.09
N GLY A 26 7.48 4.89 23.34
CA GLY A 26 7.93 5.15 21.99
C GLY A 26 9.17 6.04 21.86
N THR A 27 9.67 6.11 20.64
CA THR A 27 10.41 7.23 20.07
C THR A 27 10.19 7.27 18.56
N GLY A 28 9.50 8.31 18.08
CA GLY A 28 9.78 8.96 16.79
C GLY A 28 9.17 8.36 15.52
N ALA A 29 8.13 9.05 15.03
CA ALA A 29 7.73 9.17 13.63
C ALA A 29 7.29 7.89 12.90
N ASP A 30 6.06 7.45 13.15
CA ASP A 30 5.33 6.59 12.23
C ASP A 30 4.05 7.27 11.73
N TYR A 31 3.94 7.34 10.42
CA TYR A 31 2.70 7.53 9.66
C TYR A 31 1.83 6.28 9.88
N SER A 32 1.31 6.14 11.10
CA SER A 32 0.17 5.31 11.52
C SER A 32 -0.11 4.08 10.65
N SER A 33 0.81 3.11 10.66
CA SER A 33 0.45 1.70 10.61
C SER A 33 0.31 1.26 12.06
N GLY A 34 -0.81 1.62 12.68
CA GLY A 34 -1.06 1.37 14.10
C GLY A 34 -0.93 -0.12 14.46
N GLY A 35 0.03 -0.38 15.37
CA GLY A 35 0.04 -1.52 16.29
C GLY A 35 0.45 -2.86 15.70
N GLY A 36 1.74 -3.21 15.81
CA GLY A 36 2.24 -4.59 15.94
C GLY A 36 1.67 -5.68 15.01
N GLY A 37 1.06 -5.28 13.89
CA GLY A 37 0.26 -6.11 13.03
C GLY A 37 1.14 -6.66 11.92
N ARG A 38 0.99 -7.96 11.65
CA ARG A 38 1.73 -8.65 10.61
C ARG A 38 1.59 -7.87 9.28
N LYS A 39 2.70 -7.55 8.60
CA LYS A 39 2.71 -6.69 7.40
C LYS A 39 1.81 -7.27 6.31
N LYS A 40 0.83 -6.49 5.82
CA LYS A 40 -0.01 -6.86 4.69
C LYS A 40 0.84 -7.25 3.47
N VAL A 41 0.34 -8.21 2.70
CA VAL A 41 1.05 -8.74 1.52
C VAL A 41 0.14 -8.66 0.30
N LEU A 42 0.71 -8.20 -0.83
CA LEU A 42 0.06 -8.28 -2.12
C LEU A 42 0.20 -9.70 -2.68
N VAL A 43 -0.91 -10.32 -3.06
CA VAL A 43 -0.95 -11.68 -3.62
C VAL A 43 -1.41 -11.62 -5.06
N HIS A 44 -0.70 -12.33 -5.94
CA HIS A 44 -1.12 -12.58 -7.31
C HIS A 44 -2.14 -13.73 -7.32
N LEU A 45 -3.39 -13.43 -7.65
CA LEU A 45 -4.50 -14.37 -7.54
C LEU A 45 -4.33 -15.62 -8.43
N PRO A 46 -3.95 -15.52 -9.72
CA PRO A 46 -3.76 -16.70 -10.58
C PRO A 46 -2.73 -17.71 -10.08
N SER A 47 -1.64 -17.27 -9.45
CA SER A 47 -0.59 -18.18 -8.93
C SER A 47 -0.73 -18.47 -7.43
N GLY A 48 -1.54 -17.70 -6.71
CA GLY A 48 -1.64 -17.73 -5.25
C GLY A 48 -0.38 -17.27 -4.51
N GLN A 49 0.63 -16.77 -5.22
CA GLN A 49 1.92 -16.40 -4.65
C GLN A 49 1.97 -14.94 -4.19
N PRO A 50 2.68 -14.64 -3.09
CA PRO A 50 2.95 -13.26 -2.71
C PRO A 50 3.85 -12.58 -3.74
N VAL A 51 3.61 -11.28 -3.95
CA VAL A 51 4.48 -10.43 -4.75
C VAL A 51 5.62 -9.95 -3.85
N CYS A 52 6.83 -10.46 -4.11
CA CYS A 52 8.00 -10.24 -3.24
C CYS A 52 9.09 -9.35 -3.87
N SER A 53 8.94 -8.93 -5.12
CA SER A 53 9.90 -8.07 -5.82
C SER A 53 9.27 -7.34 -7.00
N TYR A 54 9.89 -6.23 -7.44
CA TYR A 54 9.44 -5.53 -8.63
C TYR A 54 9.62 -6.33 -9.92
N GLY A 55 10.68 -7.14 -10.06
CA GLY A 55 10.82 -7.97 -11.25
C GLY A 55 9.72 -9.04 -11.39
N PHE A 56 9.16 -9.53 -10.28
CA PHE A 56 7.99 -10.42 -10.34
C PHE A 56 6.70 -9.64 -10.67
N LEU A 57 6.51 -8.47 -10.05
CA LEU A 57 5.37 -7.61 -10.32
C LEU A 57 5.33 -7.12 -11.78
N GLU A 58 6.48 -6.70 -12.30
CA GLU A 58 6.66 -6.19 -13.66
C GLU A 58 6.25 -7.22 -14.70
N LYS A 59 6.73 -8.47 -14.59
CA LYS A 59 6.30 -9.56 -15.49
C LYS A 59 4.79 -9.78 -15.51
N ILE A 60 4.13 -9.67 -14.36
CA ILE A 60 2.68 -9.78 -14.28
C ILE A 60 2.02 -8.59 -14.99
N LEU A 61 2.48 -7.37 -14.70
CA LEU A 61 1.95 -6.13 -15.27
C LEU A 61 2.15 -6.07 -16.80
N GLU A 62 3.32 -6.47 -17.30
CA GLU A 62 3.62 -6.62 -18.73
C GLU A 62 2.65 -7.59 -19.40
N GLY A 63 2.40 -8.76 -18.80
CA GLY A 63 1.43 -9.74 -19.29
C GLY A 63 -0.01 -9.22 -19.35
N LEU A 64 -0.31 -8.15 -18.59
CA LEU A 64 -1.60 -7.48 -18.63
C LEU A 64 -1.61 -6.31 -19.64
N GLY A 65 -0.47 -5.90 -20.19
CA GLY A 65 -0.34 -4.75 -21.09
C GLY A 65 -0.03 -3.42 -20.40
N TRP A 66 0.60 -3.46 -19.23
CA TRP A 66 1.25 -2.28 -18.64
C TRP A 66 2.69 -2.20 -19.12
N GLU A 67 3.15 -0.98 -19.36
CA GLU A 67 4.53 -0.74 -19.80
C GLU A 67 5.24 0.20 -18.86
N ARG A 68 6.57 0.08 -18.85
CA ARG A 68 7.42 0.89 -18.01
C ARG A 68 7.37 2.35 -18.44
N TYR A 69 7.03 3.25 -17.52
CA TYR A 69 6.91 4.68 -17.80
C TYR A 69 8.13 5.44 -17.26
N TYR A 70 8.89 6.06 -18.15
CA TYR A 70 10.15 6.75 -17.84
C TYR A 70 10.06 8.27 -17.87
N GLU A 71 8.97 8.84 -18.41
CA GLU A 71 8.81 10.29 -18.54
C GLU A 71 8.26 10.96 -17.27
N GLY A 72 7.95 10.18 -16.23
CA GLY A 72 7.43 10.69 -14.97
C GLY A 72 8.54 11.04 -13.97
N ASP A 73 8.26 10.87 -12.69
CA ASP A 73 9.20 11.20 -11.61
C ASP A 73 10.37 10.19 -11.62
N PRO A 74 11.63 10.64 -11.77
CA PRO A 74 12.79 9.75 -11.82
C PRO A 74 13.03 8.96 -10.52
N ASP A 75 12.47 9.43 -9.39
CA ASP A 75 12.57 8.77 -8.09
C ASP A 75 11.46 7.73 -7.86
N LEU A 76 10.59 7.50 -8.86
CA LEU A 76 9.49 6.54 -8.79
C LEU A 76 9.64 5.40 -9.80
N PHE A 77 9.08 4.26 -9.39
CA PHE A 77 8.96 3.07 -10.21
C PHE A 77 7.57 3.00 -10.84
N GLN A 78 7.42 3.55 -12.05
CA GLN A 78 6.11 3.79 -12.67
C GLN A 78 5.77 2.89 -13.86
N PHE A 79 4.47 2.64 -14.04
CA PHE A 79 3.91 1.92 -15.19
C PHE A 79 2.72 2.67 -15.76
N HIS A 80 2.63 2.74 -17.09
CA HIS A 80 1.51 3.29 -17.82
C HIS A 80 0.73 2.19 -18.54
N LYS A 81 -0.59 2.33 -18.58
CA LYS A 81 -1.45 1.42 -19.34
C LYS A 81 -1.70 1.98 -20.73
N LEU A 82 -1.14 1.39 -21.78
CA LEU A 82 -1.31 1.91 -23.16
C LEU A 82 -2.78 2.04 -23.60
N SER A 83 -3.67 1.22 -23.05
CA SER A 83 -5.10 1.23 -23.39
C SER A 83 -5.95 2.22 -22.59
N SER A 84 -5.37 2.94 -21.62
CA SER A 84 -6.09 3.89 -20.77
C SER A 84 -5.20 5.05 -20.34
N ILE A 85 -5.71 5.93 -19.46
CA ILE A 85 -4.94 7.01 -18.85
C ILE A 85 -4.32 6.58 -17.51
N ASP A 86 -4.35 5.29 -17.20
CA ASP A 86 -3.94 4.81 -15.89
C ASP A 86 -2.42 4.80 -15.72
N LEU A 87 -1.99 5.33 -14.59
CA LEU A 87 -0.62 5.27 -14.11
C LEU A 87 -0.56 4.52 -12.78
N ILE A 88 0.38 3.60 -12.61
CA ILE A 88 0.79 3.02 -11.32
C ILE A 88 2.10 3.69 -10.93
N SER A 89 2.19 4.18 -9.69
CA SER A 89 3.41 4.80 -9.16
C SER A 89 3.86 4.09 -7.90
N LEU A 90 5.04 3.49 -7.94
CA LEU A 90 5.62 2.73 -6.82
C LEU A 90 6.91 3.40 -6.35
N PRO A 91 7.36 3.16 -5.11
CA PRO A 91 8.69 3.62 -4.70
C PRO A 91 9.78 2.87 -5.49
N MET A 92 10.95 3.47 -5.68
CA MET A 92 12.06 2.80 -6.36
C MET A 92 12.59 1.57 -5.61
N GLU A 93 12.53 1.60 -4.29
CA GLU A 93 12.94 0.48 -3.44
C GLU A 93 11.74 -0.32 -2.96
N PHE A 94 11.77 -1.64 -3.19
CA PHE A 94 10.70 -2.53 -2.74
C PHE A 94 10.53 -2.57 -1.22
N SER A 95 11.56 -2.22 -0.45
CA SER A 95 11.51 -2.09 1.01
C SER A 95 10.49 -1.02 1.49
N LYS A 96 10.22 -0.02 0.65
CA LYS A 96 9.27 1.08 0.88
C LYS A 96 7.86 0.75 0.36
N PHE A 97 7.68 -0.40 -0.30
CA PHE A 97 6.40 -0.86 -0.82
C PHE A 97 5.44 -1.23 0.32
N ASN A 98 4.55 -0.30 0.63
CA ASN A 98 3.53 -0.44 1.67
C ASN A 98 2.11 -0.64 1.08
N SER A 99 1.11 -0.79 1.96
CA SER A 99 -0.26 -1.09 1.57
C SER A 99 -0.93 -0.05 0.67
N VAL A 100 -0.52 1.22 0.72
CA VAL A 100 -1.10 2.27 -0.15
C VAL A 100 -0.86 1.90 -1.61
N TYR A 101 0.37 1.54 -1.95
CA TYR A 101 0.73 1.08 -3.29
C TYR A 101 0.09 -0.26 -3.64
N MET A 102 -0.06 -1.16 -2.66
CA MET A 102 -0.74 -2.45 -2.87
C MET A 102 -2.21 -2.27 -3.26
N TYR A 103 -2.93 -1.37 -2.59
CA TYR A 103 -4.34 -1.12 -2.91
C TYR A 103 -4.50 -0.40 -4.25
N ASP A 104 -3.58 0.50 -4.62
CA ASP A 104 -3.58 1.10 -5.96
C ASP A 104 -3.49 0.02 -7.07
N LEU A 105 -2.58 -0.95 -6.90
CA LEU A 105 -2.47 -2.10 -7.80
C LEU A 105 -3.75 -2.94 -7.88
N VAL A 106 -4.44 -3.15 -6.75
CA VAL A 106 -5.72 -3.87 -6.69
C VAL A 106 -6.83 -3.12 -7.40
N VAL A 107 -6.93 -1.80 -7.20
CA VAL A 107 -7.96 -0.97 -7.83
C VAL A 107 -7.76 -0.93 -9.35
N LYS A 108 -6.52 -0.86 -9.82
CA LYS A 108 -6.19 -0.80 -11.25
C LYS A 108 -6.22 -2.17 -11.94
N ASN A 109 -6.13 -3.26 -11.19
CA ASN A 109 -6.20 -4.63 -11.71
C ASN A 109 -7.10 -5.51 -10.82
N PRO A 110 -8.40 -5.16 -10.68
CA PRO A 110 -9.33 -5.92 -9.86
C PRO A 110 -9.48 -7.28 -10.52
N ASN A 111 -9.29 -8.37 -9.78
CA ASN A 111 -9.21 -9.79 -10.22
C ASN A 111 -7.79 -10.34 -10.49
N VAL A 112 -6.75 -9.50 -10.54
CA VAL A 112 -5.36 -10.00 -10.62
C VAL A 112 -4.72 -10.04 -9.25
N PHE A 113 -4.94 -8.99 -8.47
CA PHE A 113 -4.29 -8.82 -7.17
C PHE A 113 -5.28 -8.81 -6.01
N HIS A 114 -4.78 -9.19 -4.85
CA HIS A 114 -5.50 -9.05 -3.59
C HIS A 114 -4.52 -8.75 -2.45
N VAL A 115 -4.91 -7.88 -1.52
CA VAL A 115 -4.13 -7.61 -0.31
C VAL A 115 -4.61 -8.53 0.80
N ARG A 116 -3.73 -9.39 1.32
CA ARG A 116 -4.02 -10.25 2.47
C ARG A 116 -3.37 -9.71 3.74
N GLU A 117 -4.09 -9.89 4.84
CA GLU A 117 -3.45 -9.90 6.15
C GLU A 117 -2.70 -11.24 6.33
N PRO A 118 -1.55 -11.27 6.99
CA PRO A 118 -0.79 -12.51 7.20
C PRO A 118 -1.50 -13.51 8.11
#